data_AF-A0A9Q0WE63-F1
#
_entry.id   AF-A0A9Q0WE63-F1
#
_cell.length_a   1.000
_cell.length_b   1.000
_cell.length_c   1.000
_cell.angle_alpha   90.00
_cell.angle_beta   90.00
_cell.angle_gamma   90.00
#
_symmetry.space_group_name_H-M   'P 1'
#
loop_
_entity.id
_entity.type
_entity.pdbx_description
1 polymer ?
#
loop_
_entity_poly.entity_id
_entity_poly.type
_entity_poly.pdbx_seq_one_letter_code
_entity_poly.pdbx_strand_id
1 'polypeptide(L)' 'MEVTFEVDANGILNVKAEDKASGKSEKITITNNKGRLSQEEIEQMVQEAEELTEEDRKVKEKIDARN' A
#
# COMPACT_ATOMS: atom_id res chain seq x y z
N MET A 1 7.68 16.18 1.77
CA MET A 1 6.70 15.50 0.88
C MET A 1 5.69 14.78 1.74
N GLU A 2 4.40 14.96 1.47
CA GLU A 2 3.27 14.32 2.13
C GLU A 2 2.53 13.47 1.11
N VAL A 3 2.12 12.27 1.51
CA VAL A 3 1.39 11.34 0.65
C VAL A 3 0.06 11.00 1.32
N THR A 4 -1.03 11.18 0.59
CA THR A 4 -2.40 10.93 1.06
C THR A 4 -3.03 9.84 0.21
N PHE A 5 -3.70 8.90 0.87
CA PHE A 5 -4.43 7.80 0.26
C PHE A 5 -5.91 7.94 0.62
N GLU A 6 -6.78 8.03 -0.38
CA GLU A 6 -8.23 8.19 -0.22
C GLU A 6 -8.95 7.07 -0.97
N VAL A 7 -9.77 6.29 -0.27
CA VAL A 7 -10.62 5.26 -0.88
C VAL A 7 -12.06 5.75 -0.87
N ASP A 8 -12.71 5.79 -2.04
CA ASP A 8 -14.11 6.19 -2.14
C ASP A 8 -15.09 5.01 -1.90
N ALA A 9 -16.39 5.31 -1.83
CA ALA A 9 -17.43 4.31 -1.62
C ALA A 9 -17.56 3.28 -2.77
N ASN A 10 -16.97 3.56 -3.94
CA ASN A 10 -16.91 2.64 -5.08
C ASN A 10 -15.64 1.78 -5.07
N GLY A 11 -14.75 1.99 -4.09
CA GLY A 11 -13.47 1.30 -3.97
C GLY A 11 -12.35 1.90 -4.82
N ILE A 12 -12.53 3.07 -5.43
CA ILE A 12 -11.49 3.75 -6.20
C ILE A 12 -10.49 4.38 -5.23
N LEU A 13 -9.22 4.05 -5.39
CA LEU A 13 -8.11 4.59 -4.60
C LEU A 13 -7.52 5.80 -5.31
N ASN A 14 -7.54 6.95 -4.66
CA ASN A 14 -6.85 8.16 -5.09
C ASN A 14 -5.59 8.33 -4.25
N VAL A 15 -4.44 8.43 -4.91
CA VAL A 15 -3.15 8.68 -4.28
C VAL A 15 -2.71 10.08 -4.68
N LYS A 16 -2.51 10.95 -3.69
CA LYS A 16 -1.98 12.31 -3.89
C LYS A 16 -0.63 12.43 -3.22
N ALA A 17 0.37 12.96 -3.92
CA ALA A 17 1.64 13.35 -3.34
C ALA A 17 1.80 14.86 -3.44
N GLU A 18 2.16 15.51 -2.33
CA GLU A 18 2.35 16.96 -2.24
C GLU A 18 3.71 17.29 -1.63
N ASP A 19 4.47 18.14 -2.31
CA ASP A 19 5.68 18.73 -1.76
C ASP A 19 5.35 20.07 -1.08
N LYS A 20 5.24 20.05 0.25
CA LYS A 20 4.93 21.22 1.08
C LYS A 20 5.91 22.40 0.90
N ALA A 21 7.13 22.16 0.44
CA ALA A 21 8.12 23.24 0.25
C ALA A 21 7.89 24.01 -1.05
N SER A 22 7.51 23.32 -2.13
CA SER A 22 7.29 23.92 -3.45
C SER A 22 5.81 24.15 -3.79
N GLY A 23 4.88 23.58 -3.00
CA GLY A 23 3.44 23.61 -3.25
C GLY A 23 2.98 22.74 -4.43
N LYS A 24 3.90 21.99 -5.05
CA LYS A 24 3.57 21.11 -6.18
C LYS A 24 2.89 19.85 -5.67
N SER A 25 1.84 19.42 -6.37
CA SER A 25 1.15 18.16 -6.07
C SER A 25 0.83 17.38 -7.33
N GLU A 26 0.99 16.07 -7.26
CA GLU A 26 0.60 15.12 -8.29
C GLU A 26 -0.43 14.14 -7.74
N LYS A 27 -1.34 13.65 -8.58
CA LYS A 27 -2.36 12.68 -8.19
C LYS A 27 -2.50 11.55 -9.21
N ILE A 28 -2.71 10.34 -8.71
CA ILE A 28 -3.00 9.15 -9.50
C ILE A 28 -4.28 8.53 -8.98
N THR A 29 -5.16 8.13 -9.89
CA THR A 29 -6.41 7.41 -9.58
C THR A 29 -6.26 5.95 -9.99
N ILE A 30 -6.44 5.05 -9.02
CA ILE A 30 -6.40 3.61 -9.19
C ILE A 30 -7.83 3.09 -9.07
N THR A 31 -8.43 2.76 -10.20
CA THR A 31 -9.78 2.19 -10.24
C THR A 31 -9.74 0.74 -9.77
N ASN A 32 -10.50 0.42 -8.74
CA ASN A 32 -10.70 -0.95 -8.30
C ASN A 32 -11.86 -1.57 -9.09
N ASN A 33 -11.52 -2.34 -10.12
CA ASN A 33 -12.53 -3.10 -10.86
C ASN A 33 -13.06 -4.21 -9.93
N LYS A 34 -14.38 -4.25 -9.69
CA LYS A 34 -15.00 -5.31 -8.87
C LYS A 34 -14.55 -6.69 -9.37
N GLY A 35 -14.11 -7.55 -8.45
CA GLY A 35 -13.66 -8.91 -8.75
C GLY A 35 -12.19 -9.05 -9.15
N ARG A 36 -11.33 -8.06 -8.85
CA ARG A 36 -9.88 -8.15 -9.13
C ARG A 36 -9.14 -9.22 -8.33
N LEU A 37 -9.68 -9.60 -7.17
CA LEU A 37 -9.19 -10.71 -6.36
C LEU A 37 -10.39 -11.56 -5.97
N SER A 38 -10.27 -12.86 -6.19
CA SER A 38 -11.16 -13.88 -5.67
C SER A 38 -10.93 -14.09 -4.17
N GLN A 39 -11.91 -14.71 -3.50
CA GLN A 39 -11.78 -15.07 -2.09
C GLN A 39 -10.58 -16.02 -1.85
N GLU A 40 -10.33 -16.95 -2.77
CA GLU A 40 -9.20 -17.88 -2.72
C GLU A 40 -7.86 -17.13 -2.83
N GLU A 41 -7.74 -16.16 -3.74
CA GLU A 41 -6.53 -15.33 -3.84
C GLU A 41 -6.29 -14.50 -2.57
N ILE A 42 -7.36 -13.98 -1.95
CA ILE A 42 -7.24 -13.24 -0.67
C ILE A 42 -6.71 -14.18 0.43
N GLU A 43 -7.25 -15.39 0.54
CA GLU A 43 -6.84 -16.37 1.56
C GLU A 43 -5.40 -16.83 1.35
N GLN A 44 -4.98 -17.06 0.10
CA GLN A 44 -3.59 -17.37 -0.25
C GLN A 44 -2.64 -16.23 0.15
N MET A 45 -2.99 -14.98 -0.17
CA MET A 45 -2.18 -13.81 0.22
C MET A 45 -2.03 -13.68 1.74
N VAL A 46 -3.08 -14.00 2.51
CA VAL A 46 -3.02 -13.99 3.98
C VAL A 46 -2.11 -15.09 4.50
N GLN A 47 -2.23 -16.31 3.99
CA GLN A 47 -1.38 -17.43 4.40
C GLN A 47 0.10 -17.16 4.09
N GLU A 48 0.41 -16.69 2.88
CA GLU A 48 1.78 -16.34 2.49
C GLU A 48 2.36 -15.24 3.39
N ALA A 49 1.56 -14.23 3.75
CA ALA A 49 1.98 -13.17 4.67
C ALA A 49 2.30 -13.70 6.07
N GLU A 50 1.52 -14.66 6.59
CA GLU A 50 1.79 -15.30 7.87
C GLU A 50 3.07 -16.13 7.85
N GLU A 51 3.30 -16.89 6.78
CA GLU A 51 4.51 -17.72 6.61
C GLU A 51 5.79 -16.86 6.53
N LEU A 52 5.72 -15.69 5.88
CA LEU A 52 6.86 -14.78 5.68
C LEU A 52 7.05 -13.76 6.82
N THR A 53 6.15 -13.70 7.79
CA THR A 53 6.15 -12.67 8.85
C THR A 53 7.49 -12.61 9.60
N GLU A 54 8.09 -13.75 9.95
CA GLU A 54 9.34 -13.78 10.71
C GLU A 54 10.57 -13.38 9.87
N GLU A 55 10.56 -13.66 8.56
CA GLU A 55 11.61 -13.20 7.65
C GLU A 55 11.51 -11.69 7.44
N ASP A 56 10.30 -11.18 7.17
CA ASP A 56 10.02 -9.76 7.02
C ASP A 56 10.41 -8.97 8.28
N ARG A 57 10.16 -9.54 9.46
CA ARG A 57 10.57 -8.93 10.74
C ARG A 57 12.08 -8.77 10.83
N LYS A 58 12.87 -9.81 10.49
CA LYS A 58 14.33 -9.75 10.50
C LYS A 58 14.90 -8.76 9.50
N VAL A 59 14.31 -8.70 8.30
CA VAL A 59 14.71 -7.74 7.26
C VAL A 59 14.41 -6.31 7.72
N LYS A 60 13.23 -6.07 8.28
CA LYS A 60 12.85 -4.77 8.83
C LYS A 60 13.78 -4.32 9.96
N GLU A 61 14.07 -5.19 10.93
CA GLU A 61 15.01 -4.89 12.02
C GLU A 61 16.40 -4.49 11.50
N LYS A 62 16.87 -5.18 10.45
CA LYS A 62 18.16 -4.86 9.81
C LYS A 62 18.15 -3.52 9.07
N ILE A 63 17.04 -3.15 8.45
CA ILE A 63 16.87 -1.87 7.75
C ILE A 63 16.76 -0.73 8.78
N ASP A 64 15.94 -0.90 9.82
CA ASP A 64 15.76 0.08 10.88
C ASP A 64 17.07 0.36 11.64
N ALA A 65 17.91 -0.66 11.84
CA ALA A 65 19.24 -0.47 12.42
C ALA A 65 20.22 0.32 11.54
N ARG A 66 19.91 0.52 10.25
CA ARG A 66 20.76 1.22 9.27
C ARG A 66 20.34 2.66 8.98
N ASN A 67 19.16 3.11 9.46
CA ASN A 67 18.60 4.44 9.23
C ASN A 67 18.61 5.28 10.51
#